data_AF-B5JEM6-F1
#
_entry.id   AF-B5JEM6-F1
#
_cell.length_a   1.000
_cell.length_b   1.000
_cell.length_c   1.000
_cell.angle_alpha   90.00
_cell.angle_beta   90.00
_cell.angle_gamma   90.00
#
_symmetry.space_group_name_H-M   'P 1'
#
loop_
_entity.id
_entity.type
_entity.pdbx_description
1 polymer ?
#
loop_
_entity_poly.entity_id
_entity_poly.type
_entity_poly.pdbx_seq_one_letter_code
_entity_poly.pdbx_strand_id
1 'polypeptide(L)'
;MLEFFESSPDLNVLESEYTRLLGYPVGRVLEGRSKEIADLTRAWYSENGSPWVYAREVSELDLDGDGFLLDGVGFSSKHLKDSFEKAGASSAIVVAVSAGRECVERSQELWKEGKPDEYFFMEMFGGAVVEHLVAQAGARLCEWADARGMLVLPHYSPGYPKWDVSEQNRLLELIRGGAEGGFSGELDALESGMLTPKKSLLAVFGVTREVEKATKVGSLVPCETCFLPGCAYRRKPYFLDTMKNLANEEIQGAGAPVSSKVVALNTAASYSISPRALRKWAESRLELQPAANGGYEAVFTYDGTTCSNMGHPLRYLYRVSLSGRNTRYTILDASCGPMVGDEGHKKQCEYLKNGDRLERSISGERPLVGEPLDAVLDWKHPSSPSGCFCDESSRNHKWTIAYEVLHFSLAKLERERDAAG
;
A
#
# COMPACT_ATOMS: atom_id res chain seq x y z
N MET A 1 9.99 -13.52 -25.02
CA MET A 1 10.52 -12.36 -24.27
C MET A 1 9.35 -11.43 -23.99
N LEU A 2 9.27 -10.86 -22.80
CA LEU A 2 8.22 -9.90 -22.47
C LEU A 2 8.48 -8.56 -23.17
N GLU A 3 7.49 -8.02 -23.87
CA GLU A 3 7.48 -6.63 -24.36
C GLU A 3 6.03 -6.16 -24.44
N PHE A 4 5.74 -4.93 -23.99
CA PHE A 4 4.46 -4.29 -24.23
C PHE A 4 4.58 -2.77 -24.23
N PHE A 5 3.68 -2.14 -25.00
CA PHE A 5 3.38 -0.73 -24.96
C PHE A 5 1.90 -0.52 -24.72
N GLU A 6 1.55 0.34 -23.79
CA GLU A 6 0.19 0.70 -23.43
C GLU A 6 0.04 2.22 -23.56
N SER A 7 -0.64 2.64 -24.63
CA SER A 7 -0.81 4.06 -25.00
C SER A 7 -1.93 4.76 -24.24
N SER A 8 -2.72 4.02 -23.47
CA SER A 8 -3.90 4.52 -22.73
C SER A 8 -4.18 3.66 -21.50
N PRO A 9 -3.25 3.61 -20.52
CA PRO A 9 -3.42 2.82 -19.30
C PRO A 9 -4.62 3.29 -18.47
N ASP A 10 -5.25 2.34 -17.78
CA ASP A 10 -6.32 2.67 -16.81
C ASP A 10 -5.77 3.51 -15.65
N LEU A 11 -6.29 4.72 -15.51
CA LEU A 11 -5.81 5.70 -14.54
C LEU A 11 -6.75 5.82 -13.36
N ASN A 12 -6.31 5.30 -12.22
CA ASN A 12 -6.98 5.47 -10.94
C ASN A 12 -5.99 5.95 -9.88
N VAL A 13 -5.52 7.19 -10.03
CA VAL A 13 -4.62 7.83 -9.06
C VAL A 13 -5.34 7.97 -7.73
N LEU A 14 -4.86 7.27 -6.70
CA LEU A 14 -5.45 7.31 -5.36
C LEU A 14 -5.45 8.74 -4.78
N GLU A 15 -6.52 9.10 -4.07
CA GLU A 15 -6.61 10.40 -3.41
C GLU A 15 -5.47 10.59 -2.39
N SER A 16 -5.17 9.54 -1.61
CA SER A 16 -4.09 9.53 -0.63
C SER A 16 -2.70 9.78 -1.23
N GLU A 17 -2.47 9.34 -2.47
CA GLU A 17 -1.20 9.54 -3.15
C GLU A 17 -1.07 10.98 -3.66
N TYR A 18 -2.16 11.52 -4.19
CA TYR A 18 -2.19 12.90 -4.63
C TYR A 18 -2.05 13.87 -3.45
N THR A 19 -2.76 13.65 -2.34
CA THR A 19 -2.65 14.50 -1.13
C THR A 19 -1.26 14.43 -0.50
N ARG A 20 -0.62 13.26 -0.51
CA ARG A 20 0.78 13.08 -0.09
C ARG A 20 1.73 13.95 -0.90
N LEU A 21 1.61 13.94 -2.23
CA LEU A 21 2.46 14.75 -3.11
C LEU A 21 2.18 16.25 -2.99
N LEU A 22 0.93 16.63 -2.70
CA LEU A 22 0.57 18.00 -2.35
C LEU A 22 1.13 18.46 -0.98
N GLY A 23 1.77 17.57 -0.22
CA GLY A 23 2.39 17.89 1.07
C GLY A 23 1.42 17.92 2.24
N TYR A 24 0.20 17.40 2.08
CA TYR A 24 -0.75 17.29 3.18
C TYR A 24 -0.33 16.16 4.14
N PRO A 25 -0.56 16.33 5.46
CA PRO A 25 -0.39 15.24 6.42
C PRO A 25 -1.21 14.00 6.07
N VAL A 26 -0.70 12.83 6.44
CA VAL A 26 -1.37 11.55 6.24
C VAL A 26 -2.77 11.58 6.87
N GLY A 27 -3.78 11.15 6.13
CA GLY A 27 -5.18 11.10 6.57
C GLY A 27 -5.91 12.44 6.51
N ARG A 28 -5.26 13.53 6.08
CA ARG A 28 -5.94 14.81 5.86
C ARG A 28 -6.80 14.76 4.60
N VAL A 29 -8.07 15.14 4.75
CA VAL A 29 -9.03 15.29 3.65
C VAL A 29 -8.91 16.71 3.08
N LEU A 30 -8.94 16.83 1.75
CA LEU A 30 -8.96 18.15 1.09
C LEU A 30 -10.34 18.78 1.25
N GLU A 31 -10.37 20.09 1.54
CA GLU A 31 -11.60 20.84 1.75
C GLU A 31 -11.54 22.20 1.05
N GLY A 32 -12.72 22.79 0.81
CA GLY A 32 -12.86 24.11 0.19
C GLY A 32 -12.09 24.22 -1.13
N ARG A 33 -11.29 25.29 -1.25
CA ARG A 33 -10.54 25.61 -2.47
C ARG A 33 -9.57 24.50 -2.88
N SER A 34 -8.90 23.84 -1.92
CA SER A 34 -7.94 22.77 -2.22
C SER A 34 -8.61 21.56 -2.87
N LYS A 35 -9.81 21.19 -2.38
CA LYS A 35 -10.61 20.13 -2.98
C LYS A 35 -11.09 20.51 -4.38
N GLU A 36 -11.59 21.72 -4.54
CA GLU A 36 -12.05 22.22 -5.83
C GLU A 36 -10.94 22.17 -6.89
N ILE A 37 -9.74 22.67 -6.58
CA ILE A 37 -8.60 22.63 -7.50
C ILE A 37 -8.18 21.18 -7.79
N ALA A 38 -8.14 20.30 -6.78
CA ALA A 38 -7.81 18.89 -6.96
C ALA A 38 -8.79 18.18 -7.89
N ASP A 39 -10.09 18.38 -7.69
CA ASP A 39 -11.16 17.79 -8.50
C ASP A 39 -11.10 18.32 -9.94
N LEU A 40 -10.92 19.64 -10.12
CA LEU A 40 -10.74 20.26 -11.45
C LEU A 40 -9.49 19.74 -12.17
N THR A 41 -8.38 19.58 -11.45
CA THR A 41 -7.12 19.04 -12.00
C THR A 41 -7.31 17.61 -12.51
N ARG A 42 -7.98 16.76 -11.70
CA ARG A 42 -8.31 15.38 -12.09
C ARG A 42 -9.20 15.33 -13.31
N ALA A 43 -10.28 16.11 -13.32
CA ALA A 43 -11.20 16.18 -14.45
C ALA A 43 -10.47 16.63 -15.73
N TRP A 44 -9.72 17.73 -15.65
CA TRP A 44 -8.94 18.22 -16.78
C TRP A 44 -7.97 17.17 -17.32
N TYR A 45 -7.20 16.52 -16.43
CA TYR A 45 -6.23 15.51 -16.88
C TYR A 45 -6.92 14.27 -17.47
N SER A 46 -8.08 13.85 -16.94
CA SER A 46 -8.84 12.73 -17.50
C SER A 46 -9.34 12.98 -18.92
N GLU A 47 -9.56 14.24 -19.29
CA GLU A 47 -10.02 14.63 -20.62
C GLU A 47 -8.89 14.94 -21.60
N ASN A 48 -7.71 15.36 -21.10
CA ASN A 48 -6.64 15.93 -21.94
C ASN A 48 -5.30 15.18 -21.83
N GLY A 49 -5.09 14.34 -20.82
CA GLY A 49 -3.83 13.66 -20.59
C GLY A 49 -3.63 12.46 -21.52
N SER A 50 -2.39 12.28 -21.99
CA SER A 50 -1.97 11.14 -22.81
C SER A 50 -0.92 10.28 -22.09
N PRO A 51 -1.27 9.60 -20.98
CA PRO A 51 -0.35 8.73 -20.25
C PRO A 51 0.07 7.51 -21.09
N TRP A 52 1.25 6.96 -20.84
CA TRP A 52 1.66 5.71 -21.45
C TRP A 52 2.68 4.92 -20.61
N VAL A 53 2.73 3.61 -20.84
CA VAL A 53 3.67 2.67 -20.22
C VAL A 53 4.33 1.82 -21.29
N TYR A 54 5.64 1.64 -21.18
CA TYR A 54 6.42 0.70 -21.94
C TYR A 54 7.24 -0.19 -21.01
N ALA A 55 7.29 -1.48 -21.31
CA ALA A 55 8.22 -2.39 -20.64
C ALA A 55 8.75 -3.44 -21.62
N ARG A 56 10.02 -3.80 -21.47
CA ARG A 56 10.60 -4.96 -22.14
C ARG A 56 11.59 -5.70 -21.24
N GLU A 57 11.62 -7.01 -21.36
CA GLU A 57 12.68 -7.85 -20.81
C GLU A 57 13.96 -7.63 -21.60
N VAL A 58 15.10 -7.57 -20.90
CA VAL A 58 16.43 -7.53 -21.53
C VAL A 58 16.81 -8.95 -21.97
N SER A 59 17.55 -9.06 -23.06
CA SER A 59 18.07 -10.34 -23.55
C SER A 59 19.18 -10.87 -22.63
N GLU A 60 19.98 -9.99 -22.06
CA GLU A 60 21.11 -10.37 -21.19
C GLU A 60 21.24 -9.44 -19.98
N LEU A 61 21.44 -10.05 -18.81
CA LEU A 61 21.84 -9.39 -17.57
C LEU A 61 23.20 -9.95 -17.16
N ASP A 62 24.21 -9.09 -17.09
CA ASP A 62 25.53 -9.43 -16.57
C ASP A 62 25.79 -8.65 -15.27
N LEU A 63 26.19 -9.39 -14.23
CA LEU A 63 26.50 -8.86 -12.90
C LEU A 63 28.00 -8.98 -12.59
N ASP A 64 28.85 -9.28 -13.57
CA ASP A 64 30.29 -9.35 -13.35
C ASP A 64 30.92 -7.94 -13.27
N GLY A 65 31.97 -7.83 -12.44
CA GLY A 65 32.74 -6.60 -12.28
C GLY A 65 32.17 -5.60 -11.27
N ASP A 66 32.46 -4.31 -11.52
CA ASP A 66 32.21 -3.20 -10.59
C ASP A 66 30.84 -2.52 -10.76
N GLY A 67 30.06 -2.96 -11.75
CA GLY A 67 28.73 -2.45 -12.08
C GLY A 67 27.85 -3.59 -12.58
N PHE A 68 26.94 -3.31 -13.51
CA PHE A 68 26.15 -4.34 -14.19
C PHE A 68 25.95 -3.96 -15.65
N LEU A 69 25.64 -4.93 -16.51
CA LEU A 69 25.32 -4.72 -17.91
C LEU A 69 23.91 -5.22 -18.23
N LEU A 70 23.21 -4.46 -19.08
CA LEU A 70 21.93 -4.84 -19.67
C LEU A 70 22.09 -4.82 -21.19
N ASP A 71 21.90 -5.95 -21.86
CA ASP A 71 22.12 -6.09 -23.31
C ASP A 71 23.50 -5.54 -23.76
N GLY A 72 24.55 -5.79 -22.96
CA GLY A 72 25.92 -5.27 -23.20
C GLY A 72 26.13 -3.79 -22.86
N VAL A 73 25.11 -3.07 -22.41
CA VAL A 73 25.20 -1.66 -21.99
C VAL A 73 25.52 -1.59 -20.49
N GLY A 74 26.67 -1.02 -20.14
CA GLY A 74 27.14 -0.95 -18.75
C GLY A 74 26.57 0.22 -17.92
N PHE A 75 26.31 -0.05 -16.64
CA PHE A 75 25.82 0.90 -15.64
C PHE A 75 26.66 0.81 -14.36
N SER A 76 26.85 1.95 -13.69
CA SER A 76 27.81 2.06 -12.56
C SER A 76 27.22 1.77 -11.18
N SER A 77 25.92 1.52 -11.05
CA SER A 77 25.29 1.36 -9.73
C SER A 77 25.66 0.05 -9.04
N LYS A 78 26.71 0.09 -8.22
CA LYS A 78 27.12 -0.99 -7.30
C LYS A 78 25.98 -1.42 -6.37
N HIS A 79 25.15 -0.47 -5.94
CA HIS A 79 24.04 -0.77 -5.04
C HIS A 79 22.98 -1.65 -5.70
N LEU A 80 22.60 -1.33 -6.95
CA LEU A 80 21.65 -2.15 -7.69
C LEU A 80 22.24 -3.51 -8.04
N LYS A 81 23.52 -3.54 -8.45
CA LYS A 81 24.26 -4.79 -8.68
C LYS A 81 24.24 -5.71 -7.45
N ASP A 82 24.70 -5.22 -6.30
CA ASP A 82 24.72 -5.99 -5.04
C ASP A 82 23.32 -6.52 -4.67
N SER A 83 22.29 -5.71 -4.94
CA SER A 83 20.89 -6.05 -4.71
C SER A 83 20.46 -7.22 -5.62
N PHE A 84 20.79 -7.14 -6.90
CA PHE A 84 20.52 -8.19 -7.89
C PHE A 84 21.28 -9.49 -7.57
N GLU A 85 22.56 -9.42 -7.23
CA GLU A 85 23.35 -10.59 -6.82
C GLU A 85 22.77 -11.27 -5.57
N LYS A 86 22.45 -10.48 -4.53
CA LYS A 86 21.87 -11.00 -3.29
C LYS A 86 20.51 -11.65 -3.51
N ALA A 87 19.72 -11.13 -4.42
CA ALA A 87 18.41 -11.67 -4.77
C ALA A 87 18.48 -12.82 -5.79
N GLY A 88 19.66 -13.14 -6.31
CA GLY A 88 19.82 -14.15 -7.37
C GLY A 88 19.13 -13.77 -8.68
N ALA A 89 19.13 -12.47 -9.03
CA ALA A 89 18.53 -11.99 -10.27
C ALA A 89 19.20 -12.64 -11.48
N SER A 90 18.39 -13.24 -12.35
CA SER A 90 18.82 -13.95 -13.55
C SER A 90 18.43 -13.23 -14.84
N SER A 91 17.52 -12.26 -14.77
CA SER A 91 17.19 -11.36 -15.88
C SER A 91 16.73 -10.02 -15.32
N ALA A 92 16.46 -9.06 -16.22
CA ALA A 92 15.94 -7.75 -15.85
C ALA A 92 14.88 -7.27 -16.85
N ILE A 93 14.09 -6.30 -16.42
CA ILE A 93 13.06 -5.65 -17.23
C ILE A 93 13.32 -4.14 -17.13
N VAL A 94 13.39 -3.49 -18.28
CA VAL A 94 13.47 -2.03 -18.38
C VAL A 94 12.07 -1.47 -18.64
N VAL A 95 11.74 -0.39 -17.96
CA VAL A 95 10.41 0.25 -18.00
C VAL A 95 10.59 1.74 -18.26
N ALA A 96 9.73 2.30 -19.12
CA ALA A 96 9.57 3.72 -19.31
C ALA A 96 8.09 4.09 -19.13
N VAL A 97 7.81 5.14 -18.38
CA VAL A 97 6.45 5.67 -18.23
C VAL A 97 6.44 7.19 -18.39
N SER A 98 5.31 7.73 -18.81
CA SER A 98 5.08 9.17 -18.84
C SER A 98 3.61 9.51 -18.55
N ALA A 99 3.39 10.60 -17.85
CA ALA A 99 2.07 11.23 -17.73
C ALA A 99 1.68 12.06 -18.96
N GLY A 100 2.48 12.04 -20.03
CA GLY A 100 2.27 12.87 -21.22
C GLY A 100 2.74 14.31 -21.02
N ARG A 101 2.95 15.02 -22.14
CA ARG A 101 3.44 16.41 -22.11
C ARG A 101 2.36 17.41 -21.70
N GLU A 102 1.10 17.05 -21.88
CA GLU A 102 -0.06 17.93 -21.72
C GLU A 102 -0.15 18.47 -20.29
N CYS A 103 0.15 17.65 -19.27
CA CYS A 103 0.17 18.12 -17.88
C CYS A 103 1.29 19.14 -17.61
N VAL A 104 2.43 19.02 -18.29
CA VAL A 104 3.56 19.95 -18.17
C VAL A 104 3.27 21.24 -18.92
N GLU A 105 2.68 21.16 -20.10
CA GLU A 105 2.24 22.33 -20.86
C GLU A 105 1.17 23.10 -20.10
N ARG A 106 0.15 22.40 -19.57
CA ARG A 106 -0.92 23.01 -18.80
C ARG A 106 -0.43 23.65 -17.51
N SER A 107 0.52 23.02 -16.81
CA SER A 107 1.10 23.64 -15.62
C SER A 107 1.82 24.94 -16.01
N GLN A 108 2.61 24.95 -17.07
CA GLN A 108 3.28 26.18 -17.54
C GLN A 108 2.29 27.28 -17.94
N GLU A 109 1.15 26.94 -18.52
CA GLU A 109 0.06 27.90 -18.79
C GLU A 109 -0.49 28.49 -17.50
N LEU A 110 -0.86 27.65 -16.52
CA LEU A 110 -1.39 28.11 -15.22
C LEU A 110 -0.40 29.05 -14.52
N TRP A 111 0.90 28.77 -14.60
CA TRP A 111 1.93 29.67 -14.08
C TRP A 111 1.90 31.05 -14.78
N LYS A 112 1.81 31.08 -16.11
CA LYS A 112 1.73 32.33 -16.90
C LYS A 112 0.43 33.08 -16.66
N GLU A 113 -0.67 32.38 -16.36
CA GLU A 113 -1.97 32.95 -16.00
C GLU A 113 -1.99 33.56 -14.57
N GLY A 114 -0.91 33.44 -13.80
CA GLY A 114 -0.86 33.92 -12.41
C GLY A 114 -1.66 33.04 -11.44
N LYS A 115 -1.76 31.74 -11.74
CA LYS A 115 -2.49 30.72 -10.98
C LYS A 115 -1.52 29.72 -10.33
N PRO A 116 -0.75 30.14 -9.30
CA PRO A 116 0.32 29.31 -8.72
C PRO A 116 -0.22 28.08 -7.98
N ASP A 117 -1.41 28.16 -7.39
CA ASP A 117 -2.03 27.05 -6.68
C ASP A 117 -2.45 25.94 -7.65
N GLU A 118 -3.18 26.31 -8.71
CA GLU A 118 -3.56 25.36 -9.77
C GLU A 118 -2.33 24.79 -10.49
N TYR A 119 -1.30 25.60 -10.73
CA TYR A 119 -0.01 25.15 -11.25
C TYR A 119 0.58 24.03 -10.38
N PHE A 120 0.66 24.27 -9.07
CA PHE A 120 1.24 23.31 -8.12
C PHE A 120 0.42 22.01 -8.09
N PHE A 121 -0.90 22.11 -8.10
CA PHE A 121 -1.78 20.94 -8.14
C PHE A 121 -1.60 20.13 -9.42
N MET A 122 -1.58 20.77 -10.59
CA MET A 122 -1.31 20.09 -11.87
C MET A 122 0.07 19.42 -11.89
N GLU A 123 1.10 20.09 -11.37
CA GLU A 123 2.45 19.55 -11.26
C GLU A 123 2.53 18.31 -10.38
N MET A 124 1.86 18.34 -9.22
CA MET A 124 1.85 17.21 -8.29
C MET A 124 1.00 16.07 -8.83
N PHE A 125 -0.10 16.38 -9.52
CA PHE A 125 -0.95 15.37 -10.14
C PHE A 125 -0.21 14.60 -11.23
N GLY A 126 0.54 15.29 -12.11
CA GLY A 126 1.38 14.63 -13.10
C GLY A 126 2.41 13.69 -12.48
N GLY A 127 2.96 14.04 -11.30
CA GLY A 127 3.82 13.14 -10.52
C GLY A 127 3.07 11.93 -9.97
N ALA A 128 1.85 12.13 -9.46
CA ALA A 128 0.99 11.07 -8.95
C ALA A 128 0.59 10.07 -10.05
N VAL A 129 0.38 10.55 -11.27
CA VAL A 129 0.15 9.71 -12.45
C VAL A 129 1.37 8.84 -12.72
N VAL A 130 2.59 9.40 -12.77
CA VAL A 130 3.81 8.61 -12.97
C VAL A 130 3.96 7.52 -11.92
N GLU A 131 3.74 7.82 -10.64
CA GLU A 131 3.81 6.83 -9.56
C GLU A 131 2.78 5.71 -9.73
N HIS A 132 1.55 6.05 -10.12
CA HIS A 132 0.50 5.08 -10.45
C HIS A 132 0.92 4.18 -11.62
N LEU A 133 1.45 4.76 -12.70
CA LEU A 133 1.89 4.03 -13.88
C LEU A 133 3.00 3.03 -13.58
N VAL A 134 3.98 3.40 -12.77
CA VAL A 134 5.07 2.49 -12.35
C VAL A 134 4.52 1.38 -11.45
N ALA A 135 3.59 1.69 -10.54
CA ALA A 135 2.97 0.69 -9.69
C ALA A 135 2.14 -0.32 -10.50
N GLN A 136 1.37 0.16 -11.47
CA GLN A 136 0.59 -0.67 -12.38
C GLN A 136 1.49 -1.55 -13.27
N ALA A 137 2.55 -0.96 -13.83
CA ALA A 137 3.56 -1.71 -14.56
C ALA A 137 4.14 -2.82 -13.68
N GLY A 138 4.60 -2.48 -12.47
CA GLY A 138 5.12 -3.45 -11.49
C GLY A 138 4.15 -4.59 -11.20
N ALA A 139 2.87 -4.29 -10.96
CA ALA A 139 1.84 -5.32 -10.73
C ALA A 139 1.70 -6.28 -11.92
N ARG A 140 1.67 -5.74 -13.15
CA ARG A 140 1.61 -6.53 -14.38
C ARG A 140 2.87 -7.38 -14.59
N LEU A 141 4.04 -6.84 -14.27
CA LEU A 141 5.30 -7.59 -14.31
C LEU A 141 5.30 -8.73 -13.29
N CYS A 142 4.79 -8.50 -12.07
CA CYS A 142 4.62 -9.53 -11.06
C CYS A 142 3.69 -10.65 -11.55
N GLU A 143 2.53 -10.32 -12.11
CA GLU A 143 1.61 -11.32 -12.69
C GLU A 143 2.28 -12.16 -13.79
N TRP A 144 3.05 -11.52 -14.67
CA TRP A 144 3.81 -12.21 -15.71
C TRP A 144 4.88 -13.15 -15.15
N ALA A 145 5.59 -12.72 -14.10
CA ALA A 145 6.65 -13.48 -13.46
C ALA A 145 6.09 -14.66 -12.65
N ASP A 146 5.00 -14.44 -11.92
CA ASP A 146 4.31 -15.45 -11.11
C ASP A 146 3.86 -16.64 -11.97
N ALA A 147 3.28 -16.35 -13.15
CA ALA A 147 2.90 -17.38 -14.13
C ALA A 147 4.07 -18.26 -14.62
N ARG A 148 5.32 -17.86 -14.34
CA ARG A 148 6.56 -18.53 -14.75
C ARG A 148 7.39 -19.03 -13.56
N GLY A 149 6.86 -18.95 -12.34
CA GLY A 149 7.58 -19.31 -11.11
C GLY A 149 8.79 -18.39 -10.84
N MET A 150 8.67 -17.12 -11.21
CA MET A 150 9.68 -16.09 -11.01
C MET A 150 9.14 -14.99 -10.08
N LEU A 151 10.02 -14.07 -9.70
CA LEU A 151 9.73 -12.87 -8.92
C LEU A 151 10.29 -11.64 -9.61
N VAL A 152 9.58 -10.53 -9.45
CA VAL A 152 10.07 -9.20 -9.83
C VAL A 152 10.53 -8.46 -8.57
N LEU A 153 11.75 -7.94 -8.62
CA LEU A 153 12.33 -7.11 -7.57
C LEU A 153 11.80 -5.66 -7.71
N PRO A 154 11.74 -4.87 -6.63
CA PRO A 154 11.38 -3.46 -6.71
C PRO A 154 12.24 -2.71 -7.72
N HIS A 155 11.61 -1.76 -8.43
CA HIS A 155 12.34 -0.97 -9.41
C HIS A 155 13.42 -0.09 -8.78
N TYR A 156 14.41 0.21 -9.59
CA TYR A 156 15.43 1.19 -9.30
C TYR A 156 15.68 2.05 -10.55
N SER A 157 16.14 3.29 -10.35
CA SER A 157 16.26 4.26 -11.44
C SER A 157 17.51 5.11 -11.29
N PRO A 158 18.16 5.55 -12.40
CA PRO A 158 19.21 6.56 -12.33
C PRO A 158 18.74 7.81 -11.59
N GLY A 159 19.58 8.32 -10.67
CA GLY A 159 19.24 9.39 -9.73
C GLY A 159 18.81 8.89 -8.33
N TYR A 160 18.56 7.59 -8.16
CA TYR A 160 18.44 6.99 -6.82
C TYR A 160 19.83 6.93 -6.15
N PRO A 161 19.92 6.75 -4.81
CA PRO A 161 21.20 6.73 -4.11
C PRO A 161 22.21 5.75 -4.73
N LYS A 162 23.42 6.23 -5.04
CA LYS A 162 24.48 5.43 -5.69
C LYS A 162 24.13 4.96 -7.12
N TRP A 163 23.27 5.69 -7.82
CA TRP A 163 23.13 5.59 -9.27
C TRP A 163 23.18 6.98 -9.88
N ASP A 164 24.21 7.26 -10.69
CA ASP A 164 24.36 8.56 -11.36
C ASP A 164 23.16 8.85 -12.28
N VAL A 165 22.56 10.02 -12.11
CA VAL A 165 21.44 10.49 -12.92
C VAL A 165 21.82 10.71 -14.39
N SER A 166 23.10 10.97 -14.68
CA SER A 166 23.59 11.12 -16.07
C SER A 166 23.38 9.85 -16.91
N GLU A 167 23.29 8.68 -16.26
CA GLU A 167 23.03 7.40 -16.92
C GLU A 167 21.58 7.23 -17.39
N GLN A 168 20.67 8.20 -17.14
CA GLN A 168 19.34 8.22 -17.75
C GLN A 168 19.39 8.18 -19.28
N ASN A 169 20.32 8.91 -19.90
CA ASN A 169 20.49 8.92 -21.36
C ASN A 169 20.80 7.51 -21.89
N ARG A 170 21.72 6.82 -21.22
CA ARG A 170 22.12 5.46 -21.58
C ARG A 170 20.98 4.46 -21.39
N LEU A 171 20.21 4.58 -20.32
CA LEU A 171 19.04 3.73 -20.09
C LEU A 171 17.94 3.98 -21.13
N LEU A 172 17.70 5.24 -21.52
CA LEU A 172 16.73 5.59 -22.56
C LEU A 172 17.15 5.03 -23.94
N GLU A 173 18.42 5.16 -24.29
CA GLU A 173 18.98 4.60 -25.53
C GLU A 173 18.87 3.08 -25.56
N LEU A 174 19.15 2.40 -24.45
CA LEU A 174 18.95 0.96 -24.30
C LEU A 174 17.49 0.57 -24.53
N ILE A 175 16.54 1.30 -23.94
CA ILE A 175 15.10 1.07 -24.09
C ILE A 175 14.68 1.22 -25.56
N ARG A 176 15.11 2.29 -26.22
CA ARG A 176 14.81 2.57 -27.64
C ARG A 176 15.46 1.56 -28.59
N GLY A 177 16.73 1.24 -28.37
CA GLY A 177 17.51 0.36 -29.26
C GLY A 177 17.06 -1.10 -29.23
N GLY A 178 16.46 -1.54 -28.11
CA GLY A 178 15.89 -2.89 -27.97
C GLY A 178 14.38 -2.96 -28.19
N ALA A 179 13.72 -1.86 -28.57
CA ALA A 179 12.31 -1.88 -28.95
C ALA A 179 12.20 -2.26 -30.43
N GLU A 180 11.67 -3.44 -30.75
CA GLU A 180 11.48 -3.91 -32.14
C GLU A 180 10.31 -3.16 -32.83
N GLY A 181 10.28 -1.83 -32.72
CA GLY A 181 9.16 -0.99 -33.12
C GLY A 181 8.05 -0.86 -32.07
N GLY A 182 8.20 -1.48 -30.89
CA GLY A 182 7.20 -1.46 -29.81
C GLY A 182 7.15 -0.15 -29.01
N PHE A 183 8.23 0.64 -28.98
CA PHE A 183 8.28 1.89 -28.23
C PHE A 183 7.87 3.09 -29.10
N SER A 184 6.71 3.69 -28.81
CA SER A 184 6.20 4.87 -29.52
C SER A 184 5.93 6.07 -28.60
N GLY A 185 6.46 6.07 -27.37
CA GLY A 185 6.28 7.15 -26.41
C GLY A 185 7.18 8.36 -26.71
N GLU A 186 6.65 9.57 -26.57
CA GLU A 186 7.44 10.81 -26.61
C GLU A 186 8.22 10.95 -25.29
N LEU A 187 9.52 10.67 -25.34
CA LEU A 187 10.41 10.78 -24.18
C LEU A 187 11.85 11.02 -24.62
N ASP A 188 12.45 12.12 -24.20
CA ASP A 188 13.88 12.42 -24.36
C ASP A 188 14.57 12.62 -23.01
N ALA A 189 15.90 12.56 -23.01
CA ALA A 189 16.73 12.87 -21.86
C ALA A 189 17.69 14.02 -22.21
N LEU A 190 17.83 14.98 -21.30
CA LEU A 190 18.81 16.06 -21.40
C LEU A 190 20.19 15.56 -20.96
N GLU A 191 21.26 16.29 -21.29
CA GLU A 191 22.62 15.97 -20.83
C GLU A 191 22.72 15.89 -19.30
N SER A 192 21.90 16.67 -18.58
CA SER A 192 21.80 16.64 -17.12
C SER A 192 21.13 15.38 -16.55
N GLY A 193 20.56 14.52 -17.40
CA GLY A 193 19.75 13.36 -17.00
C GLY A 193 18.28 13.68 -16.75
N MET A 194 17.84 14.94 -16.88
CA MET A 194 16.41 15.26 -16.75
C MET A 194 15.62 14.77 -17.97
N LEU A 195 14.48 14.14 -17.72
CA LEU A 195 13.59 13.64 -18.77
C LEU A 195 12.65 14.72 -19.30
N THR A 196 12.29 14.62 -20.58
CA THR A 196 11.30 15.46 -21.26
C THR A 196 10.27 14.57 -21.94
N PRO A 197 8.98 14.58 -21.54
CA PRO A 197 8.39 15.42 -20.49
C PRO A 197 8.93 15.12 -19.09
N LYS A 198 9.00 16.13 -18.22
CA LYS A 198 9.52 15.99 -16.84
C LYS A 198 8.69 15.06 -15.95
N LYS A 199 7.43 14.79 -16.32
CA LYS A 199 6.57 13.82 -15.63
C LYS A 199 6.71 12.46 -16.30
N SER A 200 7.93 11.94 -16.25
CA SER A 200 8.30 10.64 -16.81
C SER A 200 9.31 9.95 -15.90
N LEU A 201 9.42 8.63 -16.02
CA LEU A 201 10.34 7.83 -15.21
C LEU A 201 10.85 6.63 -16.02
N LEU A 202 12.15 6.38 -15.92
CA LEU A 202 12.80 5.16 -16.39
C LEU A 202 13.16 4.28 -15.20
N ALA A 203 12.94 2.99 -15.31
CA ALA A 203 13.11 2.04 -14.22
C ALA A 203 13.70 0.72 -14.71
N VAL A 204 14.46 0.07 -13.84
CA VAL A 204 14.96 -1.29 -14.02
C VAL A 204 14.43 -2.16 -12.89
N PHE A 205 13.82 -3.28 -13.25
CA PHE A 205 13.35 -4.31 -12.34
C PHE A 205 14.22 -5.56 -12.54
N GLY A 206 14.76 -6.12 -11.46
CA GLY A 206 15.41 -7.44 -11.53
C GLY A 206 14.38 -8.56 -11.49
N VAL A 207 14.68 -9.69 -12.12
CA VAL A 207 13.82 -10.88 -12.12
C VAL A 207 14.62 -12.08 -11.63
N THR A 208 14.05 -12.84 -10.70
CA THR A 208 14.73 -13.97 -10.05
C THR A 208 13.83 -15.18 -9.92
N ARG A 209 14.42 -16.38 -9.98
CA ARG A 209 13.77 -17.65 -9.59
C ARG A 209 14.04 -18.01 -8.12
N GLU A 210 14.98 -17.31 -7.49
CA GLU A 210 15.45 -17.58 -6.13
C GLU A 210 14.61 -16.86 -5.08
N VAL A 211 13.35 -17.29 -4.95
CA VAL A 211 12.35 -16.72 -4.03
C VAL A 211 12.88 -16.52 -2.61
N GLU A 212 13.57 -17.53 -2.07
CA GLU A 212 14.11 -17.49 -0.70
C GLU A 212 15.24 -16.47 -0.50
N LYS A 213 15.98 -16.13 -1.56
CA LYS A 213 17.04 -15.12 -1.52
C LYS A 213 16.44 -13.72 -1.63
N ALA A 214 15.51 -13.52 -2.57
CA ALA A 214 14.81 -12.26 -2.78
C ALA A 214 14.08 -11.78 -1.52
N THR A 215 13.42 -12.68 -0.77
CA THR A 215 12.71 -12.34 0.48
C THR A 215 13.63 -11.95 1.64
N LYS A 216 14.93 -12.28 1.57
CA LYS A 216 15.93 -11.92 2.59
C LYS A 216 16.56 -10.56 2.35
N VAL A 217 16.38 -9.96 1.16
CA VAL A 217 16.86 -8.61 0.87
C VAL A 217 15.88 -7.59 1.45
N GLY A 218 15.85 -7.46 2.78
CA GLY A 218 15.02 -6.50 3.53
C GLY A 218 15.42 -5.02 3.36
N SER A 219 16.03 -4.66 2.23
CA SER A 219 16.57 -3.32 1.95
C SER A 219 16.16 -2.78 0.58
N LEU A 220 15.15 -3.35 -0.06
CA LEU A 220 14.78 -3.00 -1.44
C LEU A 220 13.80 -1.82 -1.55
N VAL A 221 13.28 -1.31 -0.42
CA VAL A 221 12.45 -0.10 -0.39
C VAL A 221 13.34 1.07 0.08
N PRO A 222 13.75 2.00 -0.80
CA PRO A 222 14.70 3.05 -0.44
C PRO A 222 14.28 3.94 0.74
N CYS A 223 12.96 4.08 0.97
CA CYS A 223 12.42 4.83 2.10
C CYS A 223 12.70 4.18 3.46
N GLU A 224 12.90 2.86 3.53
CA GLU A 224 13.22 2.14 4.77
C GLU A 224 14.66 2.37 5.22
N THR A 225 15.56 2.73 4.29
CA THR A 225 16.99 2.97 4.54
C THR A 225 17.41 4.43 4.37
N CYS A 226 16.47 5.35 4.09
CA CYS A 226 16.75 6.77 3.85
C CYS A 226 16.93 7.55 5.17
N PHE A 227 18.09 8.18 5.32
CA PHE A 227 18.47 8.97 6.49
C PHE A 227 18.00 10.43 6.46
N LEU A 228 17.24 10.88 5.45
CA LEU A 228 16.76 12.26 5.35
C LEU A 228 15.70 12.54 6.44
N PRO A 229 16.01 13.32 7.49
CA PRO A 229 15.07 13.58 8.59
C PRO A 229 13.88 14.41 8.10
N GLY A 230 12.66 14.10 8.58
CA GLY A 230 11.46 14.88 8.28
C GLY A 230 11.00 14.86 6.82
N CYS A 231 11.41 13.86 6.02
CA CYS A 231 10.99 13.74 4.63
C CYS A 231 9.46 13.56 4.50
N ALA A 232 8.75 14.58 4.00
CA ALA A 232 7.31 14.54 3.73
C ALA A 232 6.91 13.51 2.66
N TYR A 233 7.88 13.02 1.88
CA TYR A 233 7.68 12.03 0.81
C TYR A 233 7.96 10.58 1.26
N ARG A 234 8.25 10.38 2.54
CA ARG A 234 8.66 9.08 3.09
C ARG A 234 7.48 8.10 3.10
N ARG A 235 7.64 6.97 2.40
CA ARG A 235 6.59 5.94 2.24
C ARG A 235 6.36 5.04 3.47
N LYS A 236 7.26 5.09 4.47
CA LYS A 236 7.14 4.44 5.81
C LYS A 236 7.87 5.25 6.89
N PRO A 237 7.35 5.42 8.12
CA PRO A 237 7.97 6.26 9.15
C PRO A 237 9.40 5.87 9.54
N TYR A 238 10.21 6.85 9.98
CA TYR A 238 11.49 6.59 10.65
C TYR A 238 11.25 6.05 12.06
N PHE A 239 11.96 5.00 12.46
CA PHE A 239 11.81 4.35 13.77
C PHE A 239 11.88 5.32 14.97
N LEU A 240 12.66 6.41 14.87
CA LEU A 240 12.81 7.39 15.96
C LEU A 240 11.72 8.48 15.99
N ASP A 241 11.06 8.76 14.86
CA ASP A 241 9.92 9.72 14.85
C ASP A 241 8.67 9.09 15.46
N THR A 242 8.50 7.77 15.31
CA THR A 242 7.46 6.98 16.00
C THR A 242 7.56 7.12 17.53
N MET A 243 8.76 7.17 18.08
CA MET A 243 8.99 7.27 19.54
C MET A 243 8.71 8.67 20.11
N LYS A 244 8.89 9.74 19.32
CA LYS A 244 8.62 11.12 19.77
C LYS A 244 7.14 11.47 19.75
N ASN A 245 6.39 10.95 18.78
CA ASN A 245 4.96 11.20 18.66
C ASN A 245 4.17 10.52 19.79
N LEU A 246 4.59 9.32 20.20
CA LEU A 246 4.02 8.61 21.37
C LEU A 246 4.16 9.40 22.69
N ALA A 247 5.20 10.24 22.83
CA ALA A 247 5.44 11.00 24.05
C ALA A 247 4.63 12.31 24.16
N ASN A 248 4.08 12.81 23.05
CA ASN A 248 3.34 14.08 23.01
C ASN A 248 1.82 13.92 23.11
N GLU A 249 1.29 12.70 22.87
CA GLU A 249 -0.14 12.41 22.93
C GLU A 249 -0.67 12.19 24.36
N GLU A 250 0.21 12.08 25.37
CA GLU A 250 -0.16 11.85 26.78
C GLU A 250 -0.66 13.10 27.55
N ILE A 251 -0.63 14.31 26.97
CA ILE A 251 -0.77 15.56 27.76
C ILE A 251 -2.14 16.27 27.63
N GLN A 252 -3.05 15.88 26.72
CA GLN A 252 -4.29 16.65 26.52
C GLN A 252 -5.57 15.80 26.55
N GLY A 253 -6.06 15.48 27.75
CA GLY A 253 -7.38 14.90 27.95
C GLY A 253 -8.01 15.25 29.29
N ALA A 254 -9.06 16.10 29.28
CA ALA A 254 -10.12 16.18 30.31
C ALA A 254 -11.25 17.11 29.83
N GLY A 255 -12.41 16.59 29.41
CA GLY A 255 -13.68 16.57 30.18
C GLY A 255 -14.75 17.36 29.39
N ALA A 256 -16.06 17.06 29.34
CA ALA A 256 -17.02 16.69 30.40
C ALA A 256 -18.34 16.09 29.79
N PRO A 257 -19.34 15.66 30.58
CA PRO A 257 -20.37 14.66 30.24
C PRO A 257 -21.77 15.23 29.94
N VAL A 258 -22.64 14.48 29.24
CA VAL A 258 -24.11 14.64 29.36
C VAL A 258 -24.87 13.32 29.13
N SER A 259 -25.81 13.07 30.05
CA SER A 259 -26.84 12.02 30.10
C SER A 259 -27.70 11.89 28.83
N SER A 260 -27.95 10.66 28.38
CA SER A 260 -29.16 10.25 27.65
C SER A 260 -29.27 8.71 27.68
N LYS A 261 -30.46 8.17 27.39
CA LYS A 261 -30.79 6.72 27.37
C LYS A 261 -29.58 5.88 26.92
N VAL A 262 -29.23 4.83 27.68
CA VAL A 262 -28.13 3.93 27.31
C VAL A 262 -28.46 3.27 25.98
N VAL A 263 -28.00 3.87 24.89
CA VAL A 263 -27.97 3.27 23.57
C VAL A 263 -26.98 2.14 23.66
N ALA A 264 -27.47 0.91 23.51
CA ALA A 264 -26.65 -0.28 23.66
C ALA A 264 -25.61 -0.43 22.55
N LEU A 265 -25.95 0.03 21.35
CA LEU A 265 -25.11 -0.05 20.15
C LEU A 265 -25.62 0.95 19.11
N ASN A 266 -24.73 1.55 18.32
CA ASN A 266 -25.14 2.46 17.24
C ASN A 266 -25.76 1.69 16.05
N THR A 267 -27.08 1.56 16.02
CA THR A 267 -27.79 0.83 14.95
C THR A 267 -27.82 1.57 13.60
N ALA A 268 -27.42 2.83 13.54
CA ALA A 268 -27.31 3.63 12.31
C ALA A 268 -25.85 3.89 11.90
N ALA A 269 -24.91 3.10 12.42
CA ALA A 269 -23.47 3.25 12.16
C ALA A 269 -23.10 3.18 10.66
N SER A 270 -22.12 4.00 10.29
CA SER A 270 -21.38 3.87 9.04
C SER A 270 -20.13 3.04 9.28
N TYR A 271 -19.77 2.20 8.31
CA TYR A 271 -18.66 1.25 8.41
C TYR A 271 -17.61 1.56 7.36
N SER A 272 -16.35 1.24 7.63
CA SER A 272 -15.29 1.30 6.62
C SER A 272 -15.48 0.21 5.55
N ILE A 273 -16.14 -0.89 5.90
CA ILE A 273 -16.43 -2.01 5.00
C ILE A 273 -17.80 -1.85 4.34
N SER A 274 -17.89 -2.16 3.05
CA SER A 274 -19.16 -2.07 2.33
C SER A 274 -20.27 -2.93 2.97
N PRO A 275 -21.53 -2.47 3.02
CA PRO A 275 -22.66 -3.23 3.58
C PRO A 275 -22.91 -4.61 2.92
N ARG A 276 -22.44 -4.79 1.68
CA ARG A 276 -22.52 -6.09 0.98
C ARG A 276 -21.50 -7.08 1.53
N ALA A 277 -20.26 -6.65 1.78
CA ALA A 277 -19.21 -7.47 2.36
C ALA A 277 -19.52 -7.83 3.82
N LEU A 278 -20.00 -6.85 4.62
CA LEU A 278 -20.43 -7.08 6.00
C LEU A 278 -21.50 -8.16 6.10
N ARG A 279 -22.55 -8.10 5.27
CA ARG A 279 -23.58 -9.15 5.23
C ARG A 279 -23.01 -10.52 4.88
N LYS A 280 -22.23 -10.60 3.81
CA LYS A 280 -21.62 -11.87 3.38
C LYS A 280 -20.75 -12.48 4.47
N TRP A 281 -19.92 -11.68 5.14
CA TRP A 281 -19.00 -12.17 6.16
C TRP A 281 -19.70 -12.47 7.48
N ALA A 282 -20.72 -11.71 7.86
CA ALA A 282 -21.59 -12.04 9.00
C ALA A 282 -22.24 -13.42 8.83
N GLU A 283 -22.68 -13.77 7.62
CA GLU A 283 -23.34 -15.06 7.35
C GLU A 283 -22.37 -16.23 7.19
N SER A 284 -21.18 -16.01 6.63
CA SER A 284 -20.27 -17.09 6.23
C SER A 284 -19.02 -17.23 7.10
N ARG A 285 -18.72 -16.27 7.97
CA ARG A 285 -17.44 -16.20 8.72
C ARG A 285 -17.60 -15.84 10.19
N LEU A 286 -18.78 -15.44 10.65
CA LEU A 286 -19.02 -15.08 12.04
C LEU A 286 -19.94 -16.12 12.70
N GLU A 287 -19.48 -16.67 13.81
CA GLU A 287 -20.29 -17.45 14.73
C GLU A 287 -20.58 -16.62 15.98
N LEU A 288 -21.86 -16.52 16.36
CA LEU A 288 -22.31 -15.81 17.56
C LEU A 288 -23.07 -16.74 18.48
N GLN A 289 -22.65 -16.80 19.75
CA GLN A 289 -23.30 -17.60 20.77
C GLN A 289 -23.67 -16.70 21.97
N PRO A 290 -24.91 -16.76 22.48
CA PRO A 290 -25.28 -16.04 23.69
C PRO A 290 -24.44 -16.51 24.88
N ALA A 291 -23.93 -15.56 25.65
CA ALA A 291 -23.16 -15.82 26.86
C ALA A 291 -24.01 -15.69 28.13
N ALA A 292 -23.61 -16.35 29.22
CA ALA A 292 -24.33 -16.35 30.49
C ALA A 292 -24.45 -14.95 31.13
N ASN A 293 -23.55 -14.03 30.77
CA ASN A 293 -23.57 -12.62 31.19
C ASN A 293 -24.59 -11.75 30.42
N GLY A 294 -25.40 -12.34 29.54
CA GLY A 294 -26.35 -11.63 28.69
C GLY A 294 -25.72 -10.93 27.47
N GLY A 295 -24.43 -11.15 27.23
CA GLY A 295 -23.69 -10.72 26.05
C GLY A 295 -23.51 -11.86 25.04
N TYR A 296 -22.38 -11.85 24.34
CA TYR A 296 -22.09 -12.82 23.27
C TYR A 296 -20.64 -13.27 23.29
N GLU A 297 -20.43 -14.55 23.00
CA GLU A 297 -19.14 -15.08 22.53
C GLU A 297 -19.18 -15.10 21.01
N ALA A 298 -18.19 -14.46 20.38
CA ALA A 298 -18.08 -14.35 18.95
C ALA A 298 -16.79 -15.00 18.45
N VAL A 299 -16.89 -15.73 17.34
CA VAL A 299 -15.72 -16.25 16.61
C VAL A 299 -15.82 -15.80 15.16
N PHE A 300 -14.89 -14.95 14.73
CA PHE A 300 -14.75 -14.55 13.35
C PHE A 300 -13.58 -15.30 12.70
N THR A 301 -13.86 -15.94 11.55
CA THR A 301 -12.87 -16.68 10.78
C THR A 301 -12.30 -15.81 9.67
N TYR A 302 -11.01 -15.53 9.75
CA TYR A 302 -10.25 -14.90 8.67
C TYR A 302 -9.62 -15.97 7.78
N ASP A 303 -9.98 -15.95 6.50
CA ASP A 303 -9.27 -16.67 5.44
C ASP A 303 -8.39 -15.70 4.66
N GLY A 304 -7.11 -15.97 4.62
CA GLY A 304 -6.16 -15.29 3.75
C GLY A 304 -5.16 -16.27 3.14
N THR A 305 -4.12 -15.69 2.55
CA THR A 305 -2.96 -16.43 2.06
C THR A 305 -1.70 -15.78 2.60
N THR A 306 -0.63 -16.54 2.75
CA THR A 306 0.69 -15.97 3.06
C THR A 306 1.17 -15.08 1.91
N CYS A 307 2.04 -14.12 2.24
CA CYS A 307 2.69 -13.23 1.26
C CYS A 307 3.85 -13.90 0.48
N SER A 308 4.14 -15.17 0.73
CA SER A 308 5.15 -15.95 0.00
C SER A 308 4.61 -16.46 -1.34
N ASN A 309 5.49 -16.63 -2.34
CA ASN A 309 5.11 -17.15 -3.65
C ASN A 309 4.40 -18.50 -3.51
N MET A 310 3.26 -18.63 -4.22
CA MET A 310 2.27 -19.72 -4.12
C MET A 310 1.29 -19.64 -2.94
N GLY A 311 1.33 -18.57 -2.12
CA GLY A 311 0.29 -18.17 -1.15
C GLY A 311 -0.33 -19.35 -0.39
N HIS A 312 0.29 -19.80 0.69
CA HIS A 312 -0.28 -20.87 1.49
C HIS A 312 -1.58 -20.39 2.16
N PRO A 313 -2.66 -21.19 2.14
CA PRO A 313 -3.86 -20.88 2.89
C PRO A 313 -3.52 -20.58 4.34
N LEU A 314 -4.06 -19.46 4.83
CA LEU A 314 -3.80 -18.93 6.16
C LEU A 314 -5.14 -18.68 6.83
N ARG A 315 -5.46 -19.46 7.85
CA ARG A 315 -6.70 -19.30 8.60
C ARG A 315 -6.44 -18.89 10.04
N TYR A 316 -7.01 -17.74 10.42
CA TYR A 316 -6.99 -17.23 11.79
C TYR A 316 -8.39 -17.11 12.36
N LEU A 317 -8.49 -17.32 13.67
CA LEU A 317 -9.71 -17.19 14.45
C LEU A 317 -9.56 -16.00 15.39
N TYR A 318 -10.48 -15.04 15.24
CA TYR A 318 -10.64 -13.88 16.10
C TYR A 318 -11.77 -14.19 17.07
N ARG A 319 -11.45 -14.35 18.35
CA ARG A 319 -12.41 -14.64 19.41
C ARG A 319 -12.65 -13.38 20.22
N VAL A 320 -13.91 -13.04 20.44
CA VAL A 320 -14.30 -11.82 21.15
C VAL A 320 -15.42 -12.16 22.13
N SER A 321 -15.20 -11.84 23.40
CA SER A 321 -16.20 -11.96 24.45
C SER A 321 -16.80 -10.59 24.71
N LEU A 322 -18.12 -10.47 24.63
CA LEU A 322 -18.85 -9.22 24.83
C LEU A 322 -19.71 -9.28 26.08
N SER A 323 -19.83 -8.14 26.75
CA SER A 323 -20.82 -7.92 27.80
C SER A 323 -22.22 -7.69 27.23
N GLY A 324 -23.22 -7.65 28.10
CA GLY A 324 -24.61 -7.50 27.69
C GLY A 324 -24.99 -6.10 27.20
N ARG A 325 -26.25 -5.99 26.78
CA ARG A 325 -26.87 -4.75 26.28
C ARG A 325 -26.70 -3.54 27.22
N ASN A 326 -26.90 -3.77 28.52
CA ASN A 326 -26.86 -2.71 29.54
C ASN A 326 -25.47 -2.09 29.72
N THR A 327 -24.43 -2.79 29.27
CA THR A 327 -23.03 -2.36 29.29
C THR A 327 -22.53 -2.04 27.87
N ARG A 328 -23.45 -1.73 26.95
CA ARG A 328 -23.16 -1.32 25.58
C ARG A 328 -22.25 -2.27 24.80
N TYR A 329 -22.42 -3.58 25.04
CA TYR A 329 -21.61 -4.61 24.41
C TYR A 329 -20.09 -4.36 24.55
N THR A 330 -19.63 -3.89 25.72
CA THR A 330 -18.20 -3.75 26.01
C THR A 330 -17.44 -5.03 25.73
N ILE A 331 -16.29 -4.91 25.06
CA ILE A 331 -15.36 -5.98 24.76
C ILE A 331 -14.66 -6.40 26.05
N LEU A 332 -14.96 -7.60 26.54
CA LEU A 332 -14.43 -8.15 27.79
C LEU A 332 -13.10 -8.86 27.59
N ASP A 333 -12.96 -9.58 26.47
CA ASP A 333 -11.73 -10.23 26.06
C ASP A 333 -11.69 -10.33 24.53
N ALA A 334 -10.48 -10.39 24.00
CA ALA A 334 -10.22 -10.54 22.58
C ALA A 334 -8.98 -11.40 22.38
N SER A 335 -9.01 -12.36 21.48
CA SER A 335 -7.81 -13.11 21.13
C SER A 335 -7.78 -13.49 19.65
N CYS A 336 -6.58 -13.58 19.10
CA CYS A 336 -6.35 -14.00 17.74
C CYS A 336 -5.35 -15.15 17.73
N GLY A 337 -5.58 -16.16 16.89
CA GLY A 337 -4.66 -17.26 16.72
C GLY A 337 -4.99 -18.11 15.50
N PRO A 338 -4.04 -18.93 15.02
CA PRO A 338 -4.27 -19.80 13.88
C PRO A 338 -5.36 -20.83 14.20
N MET A 339 -6.12 -21.25 13.18
CA MET A 339 -7.04 -22.37 13.33
C MET A 339 -6.25 -23.65 13.65
N VAL A 340 -6.80 -24.52 14.50
CA VAL A 340 -6.18 -25.81 14.83
C VAL A 340 -5.97 -26.62 13.54
N GLY A 341 -4.73 -27.05 13.31
CA GLY A 341 -4.33 -27.78 12.11
C GLY A 341 -3.99 -26.92 10.89
N ASP A 342 -4.15 -25.60 10.96
CA ASP A 342 -3.62 -24.68 9.94
C ASP A 342 -2.12 -24.48 10.17
N GLU A 343 -1.32 -24.82 9.17
CA GLU A 343 0.14 -24.70 9.21
C GLU A 343 0.65 -23.56 8.30
N GLY A 344 -0.25 -22.82 7.65
CA GLY A 344 0.11 -21.76 6.72
C GLY A 344 0.83 -20.61 7.40
N HIS A 345 0.44 -20.29 8.64
CA HIS A 345 1.11 -19.25 9.43
C HIS A 345 2.59 -19.53 9.66
N LYS A 346 2.99 -20.81 9.71
CA LYS A 346 4.39 -21.22 9.86
C LYS A 346 5.24 -20.97 8.62
N LYS A 347 4.59 -20.66 7.48
CA LYS A 347 5.23 -20.33 6.20
C LYS A 347 5.38 -18.83 5.98
N GLN A 348 5.01 -18.00 6.95
CA GLN A 348 5.18 -16.55 6.88
C GLN A 348 6.63 -16.13 7.14
N CYS A 349 7.12 -15.10 6.44
CA CYS A 349 8.51 -14.65 6.53
C CYS A 349 8.95 -14.32 7.98
N GLU A 350 8.12 -13.60 8.74
CA GLU A 350 8.46 -13.28 10.14
C GLU A 350 8.36 -14.50 11.07
N TYR A 351 7.50 -15.48 10.76
CA TYR A 351 7.46 -16.73 11.50
C TYR A 351 8.76 -17.53 11.30
N LEU A 352 9.23 -17.62 10.05
CA LEU A 352 10.49 -18.31 9.72
C LEU A 352 11.71 -17.62 10.34
N LYS A 353 11.64 -16.30 10.54
CA LYS A 353 12.70 -15.51 11.17
C LYS A 353 12.69 -15.64 12.70
N ASN A 354 11.51 -15.55 13.33
CA ASN A 354 11.34 -15.68 14.78
C ASN A 354 9.87 -15.98 15.15
N GLY A 355 9.45 -17.23 14.97
CA GLY A 355 8.09 -17.71 15.23
C GLY A 355 7.60 -17.40 16.64
N ASP A 356 8.39 -17.71 17.67
CA ASP A 356 8.04 -17.47 19.07
C ASP A 356 7.75 -15.99 19.37
N ARG A 357 8.44 -15.06 18.70
CA ARG A 357 8.19 -13.62 18.87
C ARG A 357 6.88 -13.23 18.20
N LEU A 358 6.63 -13.69 16.97
CA LEU A 358 5.42 -13.37 16.22
C LEU A 358 4.18 -13.96 16.91
N GLU A 359 4.25 -15.21 17.35
CA GLU A 359 3.17 -15.86 18.10
C GLU A 359 2.87 -15.12 19.41
N ARG A 360 3.90 -14.74 20.17
CA ARG A 360 3.71 -13.92 21.39
C ARG A 360 3.06 -12.57 21.07
N SER A 361 3.46 -11.90 20.00
CA SER A 361 2.84 -10.64 19.57
C SER A 361 1.36 -10.82 19.27
N ILE A 362 1.01 -11.80 18.43
CA ILE A 362 -0.38 -12.05 18.03
C ILE A 362 -1.23 -12.48 19.23
N SER A 363 -0.71 -13.39 20.05
CA SER A 363 -1.42 -13.89 21.24
C SER A 363 -1.62 -12.81 22.32
N GLY A 364 -0.76 -11.78 22.34
CA GLY A 364 -0.83 -10.65 23.26
C GLY A 364 -1.72 -9.49 22.79
N GLU A 365 -2.22 -9.52 21.55
CA GLU A 365 -3.08 -8.46 21.02
C GLU A 365 -4.44 -8.44 21.71
N ARG A 366 -4.77 -7.28 22.28
CA ARG A 366 -6.05 -7.01 22.98
C ARG A 366 -6.66 -5.67 22.55
N PRO A 367 -6.84 -5.41 21.23
CA PRO A 367 -7.33 -4.12 20.78
C PRO A 367 -8.76 -3.87 21.29
N LEU A 368 -9.01 -2.67 21.80
CA LEU A 368 -10.31 -2.20 22.29
C LEU A 368 -10.91 -3.02 23.45
N VAL A 369 -10.15 -3.89 24.12
CA VAL A 369 -10.63 -4.57 25.33
C VAL A 369 -10.87 -3.51 26.43
N GLY A 370 -12.05 -3.56 27.04
CA GLY A 370 -12.55 -2.56 27.98
C GLY A 370 -13.41 -1.47 27.36
N GLU A 371 -13.38 -1.31 26.03
CA GLU A 371 -14.18 -0.32 25.32
C GLU A 371 -15.53 -0.89 24.85
N PRO A 372 -16.58 -0.05 24.69
CA PRO A 372 -17.79 -0.42 23.97
C PRO A 372 -17.47 -0.88 22.54
N LEU A 373 -18.24 -1.83 22.00
CA LEU A 373 -18.04 -2.29 20.63
C LEU A 373 -18.13 -1.15 19.59
N ASP A 374 -18.95 -0.12 19.85
CA ASP A 374 -19.05 1.10 19.04
C ASP A 374 -17.68 1.79 18.82
N ALA A 375 -16.71 1.60 19.72
CA ALA A 375 -15.38 2.21 19.61
C ALA A 375 -14.64 1.79 18.33
N VAL A 376 -15.00 0.66 17.71
CA VAL A 376 -14.43 0.25 16.41
C VAL A 376 -14.72 1.27 15.30
N LEU A 377 -15.87 1.94 15.36
CA LEU A 377 -16.31 2.87 14.31
C LEU A 377 -15.39 4.09 14.19
N ASP A 378 -14.75 4.45 15.30
CA ASP A 378 -13.80 5.55 15.40
C ASP A 378 -12.35 5.08 15.56
N TRP A 379 -12.10 3.76 15.54
CA TRP A 379 -10.78 3.20 15.80
C TRP A 379 -9.85 3.43 14.61
N LYS A 380 -8.90 4.35 14.79
CA LYS A 380 -7.87 4.66 13.81
C LYS A 380 -6.60 3.90 14.16
N HIS A 381 -6.10 3.13 13.21
CA HIS A 381 -4.77 2.53 13.27
C HIS A 381 -4.02 2.86 11.97
N PRO A 382 -2.68 2.88 11.99
CA PRO A 382 -1.88 3.03 10.78
C PRO A 382 -2.30 1.98 9.73
N SER A 383 -2.16 2.31 8.44
CA SER A 383 -2.39 1.36 7.36
C SER A 383 -1.06 0.79 6.87
N SER A 384 -1.05 -0.50 6.52
CA SER A 384 0.11 -1.15 5.93
C SER A 384 -0.02 -1.20 4.42
N PRO A 385 0.95 -0.70 3.65
CA PRO A 385 0.89 -0.76 2.19
C PRO A 385 1.01 -2.18 1.63
N SER A 386 1.54 -3.14 2.41
CA SER A 386 1.72 -4.53 1.95
C SER A 386 0.63 -5.50 2.42
N GLY A 387 -0.29 -5.07 3.29
CA GLY A 387 -1.38 -5.91 3.84
C GLY A 387 -0.94 -7.17 4.62
N CYS A 388 0.37 -7.33 4.85
CA CYS A 388 1.00 -8.54 5.38
C CYS A 388 0.51 -8.85 6.80
N PHE A 389 0.04 -10.07 7.05
CA PHE A 389 -0.41 -10.47 8.40
C PHE A 389 0.69 -10.32 9.48
N CYS A 390 1.96 -10.39 9.12
CA CYS A 390 3.07 -10.23 10.06
C CYS A 390 3.25 -8.80 10.59
N ASP A 391 2.66 -7.81 9.93
CA ASP A 391 2.71 -6.40 10.35
C ASP A 391 1.55 -6.07 11.28
N GLU A 392 1.85 -5.37 12.38
CA GLU A 392 0.84 -5.03 13.42
C GLU A 392 -0.30 -4.18 12.83
N SER A 393 0.02 -3.21 11.99
CA SER A 393 -0.99 -2.31 11.40
C SER A 393 -1.95 -3.06 10.46
N SER A 394 -1.44 -4.07 9.74
CA SER A 394 -2.26 -5.00 8.96
C SER A 394 -3.11 -5.94 9.80
N ARG A 395 -2.67 -6.30 11.02
CA ARG A 395 -3.49 -7.09 11.96
C ARG A 395 -4.56 -6.23 12.61
N ASN A 396 -4.25 -4.98 12.95
CA ASN A 396 -5.25 -4.01 13.41
C ASN A 396 -6.34 -3.81 12.36
N HIS A 397 -6.00 -3.74 11.06
CA HIS A 397 -7.01 -3.72 10.01
C HIS A 397 -7.91 -4.96 9.99
N LYS A 398 -7.35 -6.16 10.24
CA LYS A 398 -8.13 -7.40 10.30
C LYS A 398 -8.99 -7.47 11.58
N TRP A 399 -8.52 -6.89 12.68
CA TRP A 399 -9.31 -6.66 13.87
C TRP A 399 -10.49 -5.72 13.61
N THR A 400 -10.28 -4.62 12.86
CA THR A 400 -11.36 -3.72 12.43
C THR A 400 -12.40 -4.48 11.63
N ILE A 401 -11.99 -5.36 10.71
CA ILE A 401 -12.92 -6.23 9.97
C ILE A 401 -13.72 -7.14 10.91
N ALA A 402 -13.07 -7.84 11.84
CA ALA A 402 -13.74 -8.72 12.78
C ALA A 402 -14.76 -7.97 13.65
N TYR A 403 -14.38 -6.81 14.18
CA TYR A 403 -15.23 -5.98 15.03
C TYR A 403 -16.37 -5.29 14.26
N GLU A 404 -16.14 -4.78 13.05
CA GLU A 404 -17.22 -4.19 12.24
C GLU A 404 -18.24 -5.25 11.79
N VAL A 405 -17.81 -6.48 11.45
CA VAL A 405 -18.71 -7.59 11.13
C VAL A 405 -19.54 -8.00 12.36
N LEU A 406 -18.90 -8.06 13.54
CA LEU A 406 -19.56 -8.31 14.82
C LEU A 406 -20.59 -7.21 15.14
N HIS A 407 -20.17 -5.95 15.07
CA HIS A 407 -21.01 -4.78 15.31
C HIS A 407 -22.21 -4.75 14.36
N PHE A 408 -21.98 -4.96 13.06
CA PHE A 408 -23.04 -5.01 12.05
C PHE A 408 -24.09 -6.08 12.37
N SER A 409 -23.66 -7.25 12.83
CA SER A 409 -24.54 -8.36 13.18
C SER A 409 -25.38 -8.07 14.42
N LEU A 410 -24.77 -7.52 15.47
CA LEU A 410 -25.49 -7.13 16.68
C LEU A 410 -26.43 -5.94 16.44
N ALA A 411 -26.03 -4.96 15.62
CA ALA A 411 -26.88 -3.84 15.24
C ALA A 411 -28.14 -4.31 14.51
N LYS A 412 -28.03 -5.37 13.69
CA LYS A 412 -29.20 -5.99 13.05
C LYS A 412 -30.13 -6.64 14.08
N LEU A 413 -29.59 -7.39 15.04
CA LEU A 413 -30.38 -8.02 16.10
C LEU A 413 -31.09 -6.97 16.98
N GLU A 414 -30.43 -5.86 17.30
CA GLU A 414 -31.05 -4.76 18.05
C GLU A 414 -32.20 -4.12 17.26
N ARG A 415 -32.03 -3.87 15.95
CA ARG A 415 -33.12 -3.36 15.10
C ARG A 415 -34.31 -4.32 15.02
N GLU A 416 -34.06 -5.63 14.92
CA GLU A 416 -35.11 -6.65 14.88
C GLU A 416 -35.85 -6.74 16.22
N ARG A 417 -35.15 -6.58 17.34
CA ARG A 417 -35.74 -6.55 18.68
C ARG A 417 -36.55 -5.29 18.94
N ASP A 418 -36.02 -4.13 18.57
CA ASP A 418 -36.71 -2.85 18.73
C ASP A 418 -37.93 -2.73 17.79
N ALA A 419 -37.99 -3.52 16.72
CA ALA A 419 -39.17 -3.63 15.85
C ALA A 419 -40.21 -4.66 16.34
N ALA A 420 -39.82 -5.55 17.27
CA ALA A 420 -40.66 -6.61 17.82
C ALA A 420 -41.27 -6.29 19.20
N GLY A 421 -40.77 -5.25 19.87
CA GLY A 421 -41.34 -4.68 21.10
C GLY A 421 -42.07 -3.38 20.82
#